data_AF-A0A1Y0N4C6-F1
#
_entry.id   AF-A0A1Y0N4C6-F1
#
_cell.length_a   1.000
_cell.length_b   1.000
_cell.length_c   1.000
_cell.angle_alpha   90.00
_cell.angle_beta   90.00
_cell.angle_gamma   90.00
#
_symmetry.space_group_name_H-M   'P 1'
#
loop_
_entity.id
_entity.type
_entity.pdbx_description
1 polymer ?
#
loop_
_entity_poly.entity_id
_entity_poly.type
_entity_poly.pdbx_seq_one_letter_code
_entity_poly.pdbx_strand_id
1 'polypeptide(L)'
;MYPAKEGQLKSKLVEFKRFVWTLLLEEAPELMAEYRKAHSIGQAWPEITNNMKKVGVKDMEIYLHGNQAILIMDTKPDFDLEKVGPEWQKLPRENEWQEYVAKFQRTSPESSIQEKWLDMNKINFLQS
;
A
#
# COMPACT_ATOMS: atom_id res chain seq x y z
N MET A 1 -13.00 -7.13 35.14
CA MET A 1 -11.86 -7.77 34.46
C MET A 1 -12.45 -8.67 33.39
N TYR A 2 -12.32 -8.33 32.11
CA TYR A 2 -12.85 -9.16 31.02
C TYR A 2 -11.84 -10.28 30.69
N PRO A 3 -12.26 -11.55 30.57
CA PRO A 3 -11.34 -12.61 30.16
C PRO A 3 -10.92 -12.38 28.71
N ALA A 4 -9.63 -12.18 28.47
CA ALA A 4 -9.02 -11.88 27.16
C ALA A 4 -9.23 -12.96 26.08
N LYS A 5 -9.93 -14.05 26.40
CA LYS A 5 -10.23 -15.15 25.46
C LYS A 5 -11.37 -14.82 24.48
N GLU A 6 -12.10 -13.73 24.70
CA GLU A 6 -13.08 -13.17 23.76
C GLU A 6 -12.61 -11.80 23.21
N GLY A 7 -11.29 -11.67 22.98
CA GLY A 7 -10.68 -10.44 22.47
C GLY A 7 -10.99 -10.15 20.99
N GLN A 8 -10.58 -8.94 20.54
CA GLN A 8 -10.73 -8.29 19.22
C GLN A 8 -10.20 -9.09 17.99
N LEU A 9 -10.06 -10.41 18.09
CA LEU A 9 -9.26 -11.24 17.20
C LEU A 9 -10.13 -11.96 16.16
N LYS A 10 -9.67 -11.98 14.91
CA LYS A 10 -10.29 -12.78 13.83
C LYS A 10 -10.04 -14.27 14.10
N SER A 11 -11.10 -15.08 14.06
CA SER A 11 -11.08 -16.54 14.33
C SER A 11 -10.72 -17.41 13.11
N LYS A 12 -10.52 -16.79 11.94
CA LYS A 12 -9.96 -17.43 10.74
C LYS A 12 -8.91 -16.52 10.12
N LEU A 13 -7.67 -16.97 10.12
CA LEU A 13 -6.56 -16.33 9.43
C LEU A 13 -6.39 -17.05 8.09
N VAL A 14 -6.69 -16.36 7.00
CA VAL A 14 -6.05 -16.73 5.73
C VAL A 14 -4.60 -16.31 5.88
N GLU A 15 -3.64 -17.18 5.55
CA GLU A 15 -2.24 -16.78 5.64
C GLU A 15 -1.91 -15.71 4.59
N PHE A 16 -1.37 -14.60 5.05
CA PHE A 16 -0.86 -13.51 4.24
C PHE A 16 0.30 -12.83 4.98
N LYS A 17 1.19 -12.21 4.22
CA LYS A 17 2.12 -11.20 4.76
C LYS A 17 1.49 -9.83 4.52
N ARG A 18 1.52 -8.98 5.54
CA ARG A 18 0.92 -7.64 5.48
C ARG A 18 1.99 -6.56 5.54
N PHE A 19 1.87 -5.60 4.64
CA PHE A 19 2.59 -4.35 4.66
C PHE A 19 1.62 -3.23 5.06
N VAL A 20 2.07 -2.32 5.91
CA VAL A 20 1.33 -1.13 6.28
C VAL A 20 2.25 0.05 6.09
N TRP A 21 1.88 0.95 5.19
CA TRP A 21 2.68 2.10 4.80
C TRP A 21 1.91 3.38 4.97
N THR A 22 2.63 4.47 5.16
CA THR A 22 2.05 5.79 5.23
C THR A 22 2.82 6.79 4.36
N LEU A 23 2.10 7.68 3.71
CA LEU A 23 2.64 8.68 2.78
C LEU A 23 1.91 10.00 3.00
N LEU A 24 2.65 11.10 3.01
CA LEU A 24 2.07 12.44 3.00
C LEU A 24 1.79 12.89 1.57
N LEU A 25 0.56 13.31 1.30
CA LEU A 25 0.11 13.80 0.00
C LEU A 25 0.13 15.33 -0.06
N GLU A 26 0.13 15.84 -1.28
CA GLU A 26 -0.11 17.24 -1.58
C GLU A 26 -1.48 17.70 -1.06
N GLU A 27 -1.55 18.94 -0.61
CA GLU A 27 -2.78 19.51 -0.02
C GLU A 27 -3.73 20.10 -1.08
N ALA A 28 -3.24 20.29 -2.31
CA ALA A 28 -4.00 20.90 -3.39
C ALA A 28 -5.31 20.11 -3.68
N PRO A 29 -6.50 20.75 -3.59
CA PRO A 29 -7.79 20.05 -3.68
C PRO A 29 -7.97 19.23 -4.96
N GLU A 30 -7.47 19.72 -6.09
CA GLU A 30 -7.51 19.07 -7.39
C GLU A 30 -6.65 17.81 -7.43
N LEU A 31 -5.44 17.85 -6.86
CA LEU A 31 -4.54 16.69 -6.77
C LEU A 31 -5.13 15.63 -5.84
N MET A 32 -5.73 16.04 -4.73
CA MET A 32 -6.42 15.12 -3.81
C MET A 32 -7.65 14.47 -4.45
N ALA A 33 -8.42 15.23 -5.25
CA ALA A 33 -9.55 14.68 -5.99
C ALA A 33 -9.10 13.66 -7.04
N GLU A 34 -8.02 13.96 -7.75
CA GLU A 34 -7.45 13.06 -8.74
C GLU A 34 -6.82 11.81 -8.09
N TYR A 35 -6.10 11.95 -6.98
CA TYR A 35 -5.58 10.82 -6.20
C TYR A 35 -6.69 9.85 -5.78
N ARG A 36 -7.78 10.38 -5.22
CA ARG A 36 -8.97 9.60 -4.86
C ARG A 36 -9.55 8.89 -6.06
N LYS A 37 -9.69 9.59 -7.20
CA LYS A 37 -10.20 8.99 -8.43
C LYS A 37 -9.29 7.85 -8.88
N ALA A 38 -7.99 8.10 -9.02
CA ALA A 38 -7.00 7.13 -9.50
C ALA A 38 -6.98 5.82 -8.66
N HIS A 39 -7.20 5.92 -7.35
CA HIS A 39 -7.21 4.77 -6.43
C HIS A 39 -8.63 4.27 -6.08
N SER A 40 -9.67 4.80 -6.71
CA SER A 40 -11.04 4.28 -6.55
C SER A 40 -11.20 2.95 -7.29
N ILE A 41 -12.16 2.14 -6.83
CA ILE A 41 -12.48 0.84 -7.43
C ILE A 41 -12.70 0.99 -8.95
N GLY A 42 -11.93 0.24 -9.73
CA GLY A 42 -12.04 0.19 -11.19
C GLY A 42 -11.41 1.38 -11.94
N GLN A 43 -10.72 2.29 -11.24
CA GLN A 43 -10.07 3.45 -11.87
C GLN A 43 -8.56 3.29 -12.04
N ALA A 44 -7.91 2.50 -11.18
CA ALA A 44 -6.51 2.15 -11.35
C ALA A 44 -6.31 1.45 -12.70
N TRP A 45 -5.15 1.66 -13.32
CA TRP A 45 -4.89 1.07 -14.64
C TRP A 45 -4.92 -0.46 -14.56
N PRO A 46 -5.58 -1.15 -15.52
CA PRO A 46 -5.69 -2.60 -15.52
C PRO A 46 -4.35 -3.33 -15.42
N GLU A 47 -3.32 -2.79 -16.07
CA GLU A 47 -1.97 -3.35 -16.09
C GLU A 47 -1.38 -3.39 -14.68
N ILE A 48 -1.52 -2.31 -13.91
CA ILE A 48 -1.02 -2.21 -12.54
C ILE A 48 -1.75 -3.20 -11.63
N THR A 49 -3.07 -3.29 -11.77
CA THR A 49 -3.87 -4.27 -11.00
C THR A 49 -3.50 -5.71 -11.35
N ASN A 50 -3.22 -5.99 -12.62
CA ASN A 50 -2.79 -7.32 -13.08
C ASN A 50 -1.35 -7.64 -12.62
N ASN A 51 -0.45 -6.67 -12.65
CA ASN A 51 0.91 -6.80 -12.16
C ASN A 51 0.93 -7.13 -10.66
N MET A 52 0.15 -6.39 -9.85
CA MET A 52 -0.04 -6.66 -8.42
C MET A 52 -0.45 -8.12 -8.17
N LYS A 53 -1.47 -8.61 -8.88
CA LYS A 53 -1.91 -10.01 -8.77
C LYS A 53 -0.82 -10.99 -9.18
N LYS A 54 -0.11 -10.70 -10.29
CA LYS A 54 0.96 -11.55 -10.82
C LYS A 54 2.12 -11.72 -9.84
N VAL A 55 2.48 -10.66 -9.12
CA VAL A 55 3.58 -10.70 -8.13
C VAL A 55 3.15 -11.27 -6.77
N GLY A 56 1.85 -11.48 -6.56
CA GLY A 56 1.32 -12.14 -5.38
C GLY A 56 0.65 -11.21 -4.36
N VAL A 57 0.28 -9.99 -4.75
CA VAL A 57 -0.63 -9.14 -3.97
C VAL A 57 -2.04 -9.74 -4.04
N LYS A 58 -2.67 -9.89 -2.87
CA LYS A 58 -4.03 -10.44 -2.71
C LYS A 58 -5.05 -9.34 -2.50
N ASP A 59 -4.68 -8.29 -1.77
CA ASP A 59 -5.54 -7.18 -1.44
C ASP A 59 -4.71 -5.90 -1.23
N MET A 60 -5.31 -4.75 -1.52
CA MET A 60 -4.72 -3.43 -1.28
C MET A 60 -5.82 -2.44 -0.94
N GLU A 61 -5.70 -1.81 0.23
CA GLU A 61 -6.59 -0.77 0.72
C GLU A 61 -5.79 0.52 0.94
N ILE A 62 -6.41 1.67 0.68
CA ILE A 62 -5.85 2.98 1.01
C ILE A 62 -6.88 3.77 1.81
N TYR A 63 -6.47 4.21 2.99
CA TYR A 63 -7.23 5.07 3.89
C TYR A 63 -6.63 6.47 3.87
N LEU A 64 -7.47 7.50 3.98
CA LEU A 64 -7.04 8.89 4.02
C LEU A 64 -7.44 9.53 5.36
N HIS A 65 -6.51 10.22 6.00
CA HIS A 65 -6.76 11.13 7.12
C HIS A 65 -6.18 12.51 6.76
N GLY A 66 -7.04 13.42 6.32
CA GLY A 66 -6.60 14.67 5.69
C GLY A 66 -5.82 14.37 4.41
N ASN A 67 -4.55 14.82 4.36
CA ASN A 67 -3.59 14.52 3.30
C ASN A 67 -2.64 13.35 3.65
N GLN A 68 -2.83 12.66 4.76
CA GLN A 68 -2.07 11.45 5.07
C GLN A 68 -2.75 10.23 4.44
N ALA A 69 -2.05 9.50 3.58
CA ALA A 69 -2.46 8.21 3.07
C ALA A 69 -1.87 7.08 3.92
N ILE A 70 -2.71 6.08 4.22
CA ILE A 70 -2.31 4.82 4.85
C ILE A 70 -2.65 3.70 3.89
N LEU A 71 -1.65 2.99 3.39
CA LEU A 71 -1.79 1.86 2.49
C LEU A 71 -1.62 0.56 3.28
N ILE A 72 -2.58 -0.35 3.16
CA ILE A 72 -2.52 -1.71 3.70
C ILE A 72 -2.51 -2.67 2.52
N MET A 73 -1.48 -3.51 2.44
CA MET A 73 -1.34 -4.48 1.35
C MET A 73 -1.12 -5.88 1.92
N ASP A 74 -2.00 -6.80 1.54
CA ASP A 74 -1.87 -8.21 1.85
C ASP A 74 -1.34 -8.98 0.65
N THR A 75 -0.40 -9.88 0.90
CA THR A 75 0.26 -10.66 -0.14
C THR A 75 0.24 -12.16 0.19
N LYS A 76 0.81 -12.99 -0.67
CA LYS A 76 1.13 -14.37 -0.33
C LYS A 76 2.10 -14.46 0.88
N PRO A 77 2.02 -15.51 1.71
CA PRO A 77 2.80 -15.59 2.97
C PRO A 77 4.32 -15.46 2.78
N ASP A 78 4.85 -16.03 1.70
CA ASP A 78 6.27 -16.06 1.35
C ASP A 78 6.72 -14.82 0.56
N PHE A 79 5.90 -13.77 0.50
CA PHE A 79 6.22 -12.58 -0.28
C PHE A 79 7.46 -11.86 0.28
N ASP A 80 8.43 -11.63 -0.59
CA ASP A 80 9.68 -10.98 -0.28
C ASP A 80 9.82 -9.75 -1.18
N LEU A 81 9.54 -8.58 -0.60
CA LEU A 81 9.51 -7.33 -1.35
C LEU A 81 10.88 -6.98 -1.93
N GLU A 82 11.98 -7.31 -1.25
CA GLU A 82 13.34 -7.04 -1.72
C GLU A 82 13.67 -7.87 -2.97
N LYS A 83 13.17 -9.11 -3.03
CA LYS A 83 13.36 -9.98 -4.19
C LYS A 83 12.38 -9.68 -5.33
N VAL A 84 11.13 -9.38 -5.01
CA VAL A 84 10.06 -9.21 -6.00
C VAL A 84 10.03 -7.80 -6.57
N GLY A 85 10.39 -6.78 -5.78
CA GLY A 85 10.34 -5.37 -6.16
C GLY A 85 11.09 -5.03 -7.46
N PRO A 86 12.35 -5.46 -7.64
CA PRO A 86 13.10 -5.17 -8.87
C PRO A 86 12.46 -5.71 -10.14
N GLU A 87 11.79 -6.87 -10.06
CA GLU A 87 11.09 -7.47 -11.20
C GLU A 87 9.69 -6.87 -11.38
N TRP A 88 9.02 -6.52 -10.28
CA TRP A 88 7.74 -5.82 -10.31
C TRP A 88 7.90 -4.49 -11.06
N GLN A 89 8.89 -3.66 -10.72
CA GLN A 89 9.10 -2.35 -11.36
C GLN A 89 9.32 -2.42 -12.88
N LYS A 90 9.75 -3.57 -13.41
CA LYS A 90 9.96 -3.79 -14.85
C LYS A 90 8.70 -4.22 -15.59
N LEU A 91 7.60 -4.50 -14.86
CA LEU A 91 6.34 -4.91 -15.49
C LEU A 91 5.72 -3.74 -16.27
N PRO A 92 4.90 -4.05 -17.30
CA PRO A 92 4.34 -3.02 -18.18
C PRO A 92 3.65 -1.90 -17.39
N ARG A 93 3.97 -0.66 -17.79
CA ARG A 93 3.39 0.59 -17.28
C ARG A 93 3.66 0.92 -15.80
N GLU A 94 4.45 0.12 -15.08
CA GLU A 94 4.79 0.42 -13.68
C GLU A 94 5.53 1.75 -13.56
N ASN A 95 6.54 1.99 -14.39
CA ASN A 95 7.26 3.27 -14.38
C ASN A 95 6.33 4.46 -14.66
N GLU A 96 5.47 4.35 -15.67
CA GLU A 96 4.49 5.39 -16.04
C GLU A 96 3.48 5.64 -14.91
N TRP A 97 3.04 4.57 -14.23
CA TRP A 97 2.15 4.67 -13.09
C TRP A 97 2.84 5.34 -11.91
N GLN A 98 4.10 4.97 -11.62
CA GLN A 98 4.88 5.60 -10.56
C GLN A 98 5.12 7.10 -10.83
N GLU A 99 5.43 7.48 -12.07
CA GLU A 99 5.53 8.88 -12.50
C GLU A 99 4.19 9.61 -12.33
N TYR A 100 3.09 8.99 -12.75
CA TYR A 100 1.75 9.54 -12.62
C TYR A 100 1.35 9.77 -11.16
N VAL A 101 1.59 8.80 -10.26
CA VAL A 101 1.20 8.93 -8.84
C VAL A 101 2.19 9.78 -8.05
N ALA A 102 3.43 9.95 -8.51
CA ALA A 102 4.44 10.78 -7.84
C ALA A 102 3.99 12.24 -7.69
N LYS A 103 3.19 12.78 -8.64
CA LYS A 103 2.68 14.16 -8.57
C LYS A 103 1.74 14.43 -7.39
N PHE A 104 1.20 13.39 -6.76
CA PHE A 104 0.33 13.51 -5.59
C PHE A 104 1.11 13.51 -4.27
N GLN A 105 2.38 13.11 -4.31
CA GLN A 105 3.19 12.84 -3.13
C GLN A 105 3.88 14.13 -2.72
N ARG A 106 3.77 14.50 -1.44
CA ARG A 106 4.49 15.64 -0.89
C ARG A 106 5.93 15.24 -0.57
N THR A 107 6.70 14.99 -1.61
CA THR A 107 8.11 14.66 -1.51
C THR A 107 8.94 15.88 -1.83
N SER A 108 9.97 16.18 -1.04
CA SER A 108 10.94 17.20 -1.43
C SER A 108 11.57 16.77 -2.77
N PRO A 109 11.94 17.70 -3.67
CA PRO A 109 12.77 17.38 -4.84
C PRO A 109 14.07 16.62 -4.48
N GLU A 110 14.47 16.69 -3.21
CA GLU A 110 15.68 16.10 -2.64
C GLU A 110 15.41 14.79 -1.85
N SER A 111 14.15 14.37 -1.72
CA SER A 111 13.75 13.21 -0.91
C SER A 111 13.99 11.87 -1.61
N SER A 112 14.56 10.89 -0.89
CA SER A 112 14.78 9.54 -1.41
C SER A 112 13.47 8.74 -1.58
N ILE A 113 13.49 7.64 -2.34
CA ILE A 113 12.31 6.74 -2.50
C ILE A 113 11.81 6.18 -1.15
N GLN A 114 12.69 6.07 -0.14
CA GLN A 114 12.35 5.68 1.23
C GLN A 114 11.63 6.79 2.03
N GLU A 115 11.65 8.03 1.56
CA GLU A 115 10.86 9.13 2.15
C GLU A 115 9.43 9.21 1.60
N LYS A 116 9.10 8.40 0.59
CA LYS A 116 7.76 8.37 -0.02
C LYS A 116 6.79 7.58 0.84
N TRP A 117 7.08 6.32 1.08
CA TRP A 117 6.25 5.44 1.92
C TRP A 117 7.05 5.02 3.14
N LEU A 118 6.56 5.39 4.32
CA LEU A 118 7.14 5.04 5.60
C LEU A 118 6.49 3.77 6.15
N ASP A 119 7.30 2.83 6.63
CA ASP A 119 6.83 1.62 7.30
C ASP A 119 6.09 1.95 8.61
N MET A 120 4.89 1.42 8.75
CA MET A 120 4.16 1.42 10.01
C MET A 120 4.34 0.09 10.72
N ASN A 121 4.99 0.12 11.88
CA ASN A 121 5.28 -1.07 12.65
C ASN A 121 4.04 -1.61 13.36
N LYS A 122 3.73 -2.89 13.13
CA LYS A 122 2.68 -3.60 13.85
C LYS A 122 3.14 -3.90 15.27
N ILE A 123 2.45 -3.34 16.26
CA ILE A 123 2.83 -3.50 17.69
C ILE A 123 2.34 -4.80 18.32
N ASN A 124 1.37 -5.48 17.70
CA ASN A 124 0.78 -6.70 18.22
C ASN A 124 0.63 -7.78 17.14
N PHE A 125 1.28 -8.92 17.34
CA PHE A 125 0.96 -10.14 16.60
C PHE A 125 1.26 -11.35 17.49
N LEU A 126 0.43 -12.40 17.37
CA LEU A 126 0.76 -13.71 17.92
C LEU A 126 1.86 -14.28 17.01
N GLN A 127 3.04 -14.54 17.57
CA GLN A 127 4.02 -15.42 16.93
C GLN A 127 3.45 -16.83 16.99
N SER A 128 3.28 -17.46 15.83
CA SER A 128 3.00 -18.90 15.72
C SER A 128 4.29 -19.68 15.78
#